data_AF-B0XHB0-F1
#
_entry.id   AF-B0XHB0-F1
#
_cell.length_a   1.000
_cell.length_b   1.000
_cell.length_c   1.000
_cell.angle_alpha   90.00
_cell.angle_beta   90.00
_cell.angle_gamma   90.00
#
_symmetry.space_group_name_H-M   'P 1'
#
loop_
_entity.id
_entity.type
_entity.pdbx_description
1 polymer ?
#
loop_
_entity_poly.entity_id
_entity_poly.type
_entity_poly.pdbx_seq_one_letter_code
_entity_poly.pdbx_strand_id
1 'polypeptide(L)'
;MSRVQLVMRLFLCVCFCATLSDSTPGESAANRDESHNFADILSQSTIALNIEVRPRFLVPDTNCFVDYLRDIESIAKAHPLYQLMVPIVVINELEGLAKGIKPAVNASGIIASKLAAGISVQPTPAPSSARISVDRRFDPRHAEKVAEASKQALHFIKQKHPALMCVTTKGSILKPTTCTFLEDVGEQKSNDDKILETALNLIRNSTEEKGGEVRYITRDVVLLTTDRNLRVKALSNDLPVRELPDFIKWAGLGFIGLN
;
A
#
# COMPACT_ATOMS: atom_id res chain seq x y z
N MET A 1 -15.28 23.98 18.30
CA MET A 1 -14.59 22.89 19.00
C MET A 1 -13.28 22.64 18.31
N SER A 2 -12.17 23.08 18.91
CA SER A 2 -10.83 22.88 18.36
C SER A 2 -10.50 21.39 18.40
N ARG A 3 -10.67 20.71 17.26
CA ARG A 3 -10.41 19.27 17.14
C ARG A 3 -8.90 19.07 17.10
N VAL A 4 -8.37 18.48 18.16
CA VAL A 4 -6.98 18.04 18.25
C VAL A 4 -6.76 17.00 17.13
N GLN A 5 -6.09 17.39 16.04
CA GLN A 5 -5.57 16.40 15.10
C GLN A 5 -4.49 15.61 15.84
N LEU A 6 -4.72 14.30 16.00
CA LEU A 6 -3.75 13.43 16.61
C LEU A 6 -2.54 13.34 15.66
N VAL A 7 -1.37 13.75 16.15
CA VAL A 7 -0.12 13.71 15.38
C VAL A 7 0.53 12.36 15.65
N MET A 8 0.87 11.63 14.59
CA MET A 8 1.65 10.39 14.68
C MET A 8 3.11 10.76 14.37
N ARG A 9 4.01 10.63 15.35
CA ARG A 9 5.44 10.84 15.12
C ARG A 9 6.08 9.51 14.72
N LEU A 10 6.69 9.48 13.54
CA LEU A 10 7.55 8.37 13.13
C LEU A 10 9.01 8.85 13.26
N PHE A 11 9.77 8.22 14.16
CA PHE A 11 11.21 8.37 14.20
C PHE A 11 11.82 7.30 13.29
N LEU A 12 12.23 7.68 12.09
CA LEU A 12 12.99 6.80 11.22
C LEU A 12 14.47 7.11 11.43
N CYS A 13 15.07 6.52 12.47
CA CYS A 13 16.51 6.53 12.62
C CYS A 13 17.07 5.43 11.71
N VAL A 14 17.38 5.77 10.46
CA VAL A 14 18.12 4.86 9.56
C VAL A 14 19.60 4.92 9.98
N CYS A 15 19.94 4.23 11.07
CA CYS A 15 21.33 3.87 11.32
C CYS A 15 21.69 2.76 10.33
N PHE A 16 22.34 3.10 9.22
CA PHE A 16 23.09 2.11 8.45
C PHE A 16 24.32 1.75 9.28
N CYS A 17 24.15 0.85 10.25
CA CYS A 17 25.27 0.32 11.02
C CYS A 17 26.05 -0.58 10.06
N ALA A 18 27.07 -0.02 9.41
CA ALA A 18 28.15 -0.84 8.88
C ALA A 18 28.74 -1.57 10.10
N THR A 19 28.44 -2.86 10.23
CA THR A 19 29.06 -3.73 11.23
C THR A 19 30.53 -3.84 10.87
N LEU A 20 31.36 -2.93 11.39
CA LEU A 20 32.79 -3.15 11.46
C LEU A 20 32.99 -4.27 12.49
N SER A 21 33.20 -5.46 11.94
CA SER A 21 33.60 -6.65 12.65
C SER A 21 34.82 -6.36 13.53
N ASP A 22 34.70 -6.77 14.78
CA ASP A 22 35.73 -6.79 15.82
C ASP A 22 37.07 -7.31 15.26
N SER A 23 38.01 -6.40 15.00
CA SER A 23 39.35 -6.74 14.55
C SER A 23 40.33 -6.62 15.72
N THR A 24 40.86 -7.78 16.10
CA THR A 24 41.94 -8.02 17.05
C THR A 24 43.11 -7.02 16.93
N PRO A 25 43.79 -6.67 18.04
CA PRO A 25 44.81 -5.63 18.04
C PRO A 25 46.11 -6.14 17.40
N GLY A 26 46.32 -5.79 16.13
CA GLY A 26 47.57 -6.13 15.45
C GLY A 26 47.61 -5.70 13.99
N GLU A 27 47.42 -4.42 13.68
CA GLU A 27 47.74 -3.95 12.32
C GLU A 27 48.16 -2.47 12.23
N SER A 28 49.05 -2.26 11.26
CA SER A 28 50.01 -1.18 11.05
C SER A 28 49.39 0.22 10.91
N ALA A 29 50.17 1.26 11.27
CA ALA A 29 49.80 2.68 11.25
C ALA A 29 49.37 3.24 9.86
N ALA A 30 49.53 2.48 8.77
CA ALA A 30 49.09 2.88 7.43
C ALA A 30 47.58 2.69 7.17
N ASN A 31 46.86 1.95 8.02
CA ASN A 31 45.43 1.64 7.83
C ASN A 31 44.46 2.60 8.56
N ARG A 32 44.99 3.56 9.34
CA ARG A 32 44.17 4.51 10.13
C ARG A 32 43.63 5.68 9.30
N ASP A 33 44.30 6.00 8.19
CA ASP A 33 43.93 7.15 7.34
C ASP A 33 42.72 6.83 6.45
N GLU A 34 42.60 5.60 5.94
CA GLU A 34 41.41 5.15 5.23
C GLU A 34 40.19 5.06 6.15
N SER A 35 40.37 4.57 7.38
CA SER A 35 39.30 4.44 8.38
C SER A 35 38.66 5.78 8.76
N HIS A 36 39.46 6.85 8.85
CA HIS A 36 38.97 8.20 9.14
C HIS A 36 38.16 8.77 7.97
N ASN A 37 38.61 8.54 6.74
CA ASN A 37 37.90 9.01 5.55
C ASN A 37 36.55 8.31 5.39
N PHE A 38 36.47 7.00 5.68
CA PHE A 38 35.19 6.27 5.67
C PHE A 38 34.24 6.72 6.78
N ALA A 39 34.74 6.99 7.99
CA ALA A 39 33.92 7.50 9.09
C ALA A 39 33.36 8.91 8.77
N ASP A 40 34.14 9.77 8.11
CA ASP A 40 33.70 11.09 7.67
C ASP A 40 32.72 11.03 6.48
N ILE A 41 32.88 10.08 5.57
CA ILE A 41 31.90 9.81 4.50
C ILE A 41 30.59 9.29 5.10
N LEU A 42 30.65 8.42 6.12
CA LEU A 42 29.48 7.91 6.81
C LEU A 42 28.80 8.98 7.68
N SER A 43 29.56 9.88 8.32
CA SER A 43 29.01 10.99 9.12
C SER A 43 28.30 12.03 8.24
N GLN A 44 28.78 12.27 7.01
CA GLN A 44 28.06 13.04 5.99
C GLN A 44 26.81 12.32 5.44
N SER A 45 26.71 11.00 5.63
CA SER A 45 25.64 10.15 5.09
C SER A 45 24.53 9.83 6.09
N THR A 46 24.72 10.04 7.39
CA THR A 46 23.69 9.84 8.43
C THR A 46 22.89 11.10 8.66
N ILE A 47 21.94 11.37 7.78
CA ILE A 47 20.97 12.44 7.99
C ILE A 47 19.81 11.85 8.79
N ALA A 48 19.65 12.29 10.04
CA ALA A 48 18.49 11.93 10.84
C ALA A 48 17.22 12.52 10.21
N LEU A 49 16.20 11.68 10.01
CA LEU A 49 14.91 12.07 9.43
C LEU A 49 13.82 11.99 10.50
N ASN A 50 13.17 13.12 10.77
CA ASN A 50 12.00 13.18 11.63
C ASN A 50 10.74 13.39 10.78
N ILE A 51 9.85 12.39 10.77
CA ILE A 51 8.58 12.46 10.05
C ILE A 51 7.46 12.76 11.04
N GLU A 52 6.84 13.93 10.89
CA GLU A 52 5.57 14.25 11.53
C GLU A 52 4.41 13.83 10.62
N VAL A 53 3.61 12.87 11.05
CA VAL A 53 2.46 12.39 10.28
C VAL A 53 1.18 13.05 10.81
N ARG A 54 0.46 13.75 9.92
CA ARG A 54 -0.82 14.42 10.17
C ARG A 54 -1.88 13.87 9.20
N PRO A 55 -2.44 12.67 9.44
CA PRO A 55 -3.27 11.99 8.45
C PRO A 55 -4.47 12.84 8.04
N ARG A 56 -4.58 13.09 6.73
CA ARG A 56 -5.71 13.75 6.08
C ARG A 56 -6.17 12.94 4.87
N PHE A 57 -5.22 12.45 4.09
CA PHE A 57 -5.45 11.65 2.89
C PHE A 57 -5.11 10.19 3.17
N LEU A 58 -6.10 9.32 3.01
CA LEU A 58 -5.96 7.90 3.30
C LEU A 58 -6.05 7.12 1.99
N VAL A 59 -5.01 6.35 1.67
CA VAL A 59 -4.93 5.55 0.44
C VAL A 59 -5.18 4.09 0.79
N PRO A 60 -6.42 3.57 0.64
CA PRO A 60 -6.70 2.15 0.84
C PRO A 60 -6.26 1.28 -0.35
N ASP A 61 -5.79 0.07 -0.05
CA ASP A 61 -5.65 -1.01 -1.03
C ASP A 61 -6.97 -1.76 -1.26
N THR A 62 -6.95 -2.79 -2.11
CA THR A 62 -8.13 -3.61 -2.42
C THR A 62 -8.63 -4.40 -1.21
N ASN A 63 -7.73 -4.92 -0.37
CA ASN A 63 -8.10 -5.70 0.82
C ASN A 63 -8.84 -4.84 1.85
N CYS A 64 -8.50 -3.55 1.98
CA CYS A 64 -9.24 -2.61 2.83
C CYS A 64 -10.74 -2.59 2.51
N PHE A 65 -11.10 -2.65 1.23
CA PHE A 65 -12.52 -2.68 0.82
C PHE A 65 -13.17 -4.05 0.98
N VAL A 66 -12.43 -5.12 0.67
CA VAL A 66 -12.97 -6.49 0.72
C VAL A 66 -13.19 -6.93 2.17
N ASP A 67 -12.25 -6.65 3.07
CA ASP A 67 -12.26 -7.19 4.43
C ASP A 67 -12.86 -6.21 5.47
N TYR A 68 -12.78 -4.90 5.21
CA TYR A 68 -13.02 -3.85 6.22
C TYR A 68 -13.96 -2.74 5.75
N LEU A 69 -14.95 -3.04 4.91
CA LEU A 69 -15.87 -2.04 4.35
C LEU A 69 -16.54 -1.16 5.43
N ARG A 70 -16.92 -1.73 6.57
CA ARG A 70 -17.53 -0.97 7.69
C ARG A 70 -16.59 0.07 8.29
N ASP A 71 -15.30 -0.23 8.34
CA ASP A 71 -14.27 0.70 8.83
C ASP A 71 -14.03 1.82 7.81
N ILE A 72 -14.02 1.48 6.51
CA ILE A 72 -14.00 2.46 5.41
C ILE A 72 -15.19 3.43 5.50
N GLU A 73 -16.39 2.92 5.72
CA GLU A 73 -17.59 3.74 5.91
C GLU A 73 -17.48 4.65 7.15
N SER A 74 -16.88 4.16 8.24
CA SER A 74 -16.66 4.93 9.47
C SER A 74 -15.69 6.08 9.24
N ILE A 75 -14.63 5.87 8.46
CA ILE A 75 -13.73 6.94 7.98
C ILE A 75 -14.50 7.95 7.13
N ALA A 76 -15.32 7.48 6.19
CA ALA A 76 -16.07 8.36 5.30
C ALA A 76 -17.04 9.27 6.08
N LYS A 77 -17.71 8.73 7.11
CA LYS A 77 -18.58 9.50 8.03
C LYS A 77 -17.82 10.56 8.82
N ALA A 78 -16.52 10.42 9.03
CA ALA A 78 -15.68 11.38 9.74
C ALA A 78 -15.28 12.61 8.89
N HIS A 79 -15.66 12.67 7.62
CA HIS A 79 -15.40 13.82 6.74
C HIS A 79 -15.88 15.15 7.38
N PRO A 80 -15.12 16.26 7.27
CA PRO A 80 -13.92 16.43 6.43
C PRO A 80 -12.59 16.09 7.12
N LEU A 81 -12.58 15.38 8.27
CA LEU A 81 -11.33 15.07 8.97
C LEU A 81 -10.40 14.19 8.13
N TYR A 82 -10.97 13.20 7.45
CA TYR A 82 -10.25 12.28 6.59
C TYR A 82 -10.92 12.22 5.22
N GLN A 83 -10.10 12.09 4.18
CA GLN A 83 -10.50 11.92 2.79
C GLN A 83 -9.91 10.61 2.28
N LEU A 84 -10.77 9.73 1.78
CA LEU A 84 -10.36 8.49 1.11
C LEU A 84 -9.93 8.81 -0.31
N MET A 85 -8.68 8.49 -0.62
CA MET A 85 -8.02 8.69 -1.90
C MET A 85 -7.84 7.32 -2.57
N VAL A 86 -8.87 6.88 -3.28
CA VAL A 86 -8.97 5.52 -3.83
C VAL A 86 -8.19 5.41 -5.14
N PRO A 87 -7.12 4.60 -5.22
CA PRO A 87 -6.42 4.39 -6.47
C PRO A 87 -7.34 3.77 -7.53
N ILE A 88 -7.27 4.22 -8.79
CA ILE A 88 -8.10 3.64 -9.87
C ILE A 88 -7.81 2.14 -10.06
N VAL A 89 -6.56 1.71 -9.86
CA VAL A 89 -6.20 0.28 -9.93
C VAL A 89 -7.00 -0.56 -8.94
N VAL A 90 -7.29 -0.04 -7.74
CA VAL A 90 -8.12 -0.72 -6.73
C VAL A 90 -9.56 -0.85 -7.20
N ILE A 91 -10.11 0.20 -7.85
CA ILE A 91 -11.46 0.13 -8.43
C ILE A 91 -11.51 -0.94 -9.53
N ASN A 92 -10.50 -0.98 -10.40
CA ASN A 92 -10.41 -1.97 -11.47
C ASN A 92 -10.30 -3.41 -10.94
N GLU A 93 -9.52 -3.62 -9.87
CA GLU A 93 -9.43 -4.91 -9.18
C GLU A 93 -10.78 -5.32 -8.59
N LEU A 94 -11.46 -4.42 -7.86
CA LEU A 94 -12.79 -4.68 -7.30
C LEU A 94 -13.81 -5.03 -8.40
N GLU A 95 -13.77 -4.37 -9.56
CA GLU A 95 -14.62 -4.72 -10.70
C GLU A 95 -14.30 -6.10 -11.29
N GLY A 96 -13.03 -6.49 -11.30
CA GLY A 96 -12.58 -7.83 -11.66
C GLY A 96 -13.09 -8.88 -10.68
N LEU A 97 -12.90 -8.65 -9.38
CA LEU A 97 -13.32 -9.54 -8.30
C LEU A 97 -14.86 -9.70 -8.25
N ALA A 98 -15.60 -8.62 -8.44
CA ALA A 98 -17.08 -8.62 -8.45
C ALA A 98 -17.68 -9.48 -9.57
N LYS A 99 -16.96 -9.66 -10.69
CA LYS A 99 -17.36 -10.54 -11.81
C LYS A 99 -17.16 -12.02 -11.50
N GLY A 100 -16.43 -12.34 -10.43
CA GLY A 100 -16.07 -13.71 -10.04
C GLY A 100 -15.12 -14.39 -11.02
N ILE A 101 -14.79 -15.64 -10.72
CA ILE A 101 -13.85 -16.44 -11.52
C ILE A 101 -14.63 -17.08 -12.65
N LYS A 102 -14.47 -16.54 -13.87
CA LYS A 102 -15.04 -17.16 -15.07
C LYS A 102 -14.14 -18.32 -15.51
N PRO A 103 -14.65 -19.56 -15.62
CA PRO A 103 -13.91 -20.62 -16.29
C PRO A 103 -13.65 -20.18 -17.74
N ALA A 104 -12.38 -20.06 -18.15
CA ALA A 104 -12.08 -19.93 -19.57
C ALA A 104 -12.21 -21.33 -20.18
N VAL A 105 -13.33 -21.56 -20.88
CA VAL A 105 -13.53 -22.77 -21.68
C VAL A 105 -12.76 -22.58 -22.99
N ASN A 106 -11.62 -23.23 -23.12
CA ASN A 106 -10.91 -23.33 -24.39
C ASN A 106 -11.57 -24.45 -25.20
N ALA A 107 -11.70 -24.29 -26.53
CA ALA A 107 -12.38 -25.23 -27.44
C ALA A 107 -11.78 -26.66 -27.51
N SER A 108 -10.82 -27.00 -26.65
CA SER A 108 -10.19 -28.32 -26.54
C SER A 108 -10.48 -29.03 -25.20
N GLY A 109 -11.43 -28.54 -24.39
CA GLY A 109 -11.87 -29.23 -23.17
C GLY A 109 -10.86 -29.20 -22.01
N ILE A 110 -9.82 -28.38 -22.09
CA ILE A 110 -8.88 -28.13 -20.98
C ILE A 110 -9.36 -26.90 -20.21
N ILE A 111 -9.65 -27.09 -18.91
CA ILE A 111 -10.04 -26.02 -17.99
C ILE A 111 -8.77 -25.20 -17.69
N ALA A 112 -8.61 -24.06 -18.36
CA ALA A 112 -7.63 -23.06 -17.97
C ALA A 112 -8.32 -22.09 -17.01
N SER A 113 -8.12 -22.26 -15.71
CA SER A 113 -8.46 -21.21 -14.74
C SER A 113 -7.57 -20.01 -15.03
N LYS A 114 -8.13 -18.96 -15.63
CA LYS A 114 -7.43 -17.69 -15.85
C LYS A 114 -7.19 -17.05 -14.48
N LEU A 115 -6.04 -17.34 -13.88
CA LEU A 115 -5.62 -16.72 -12.62
C LEU A 115 -5.41 -15.23 -12.87
N ALA A 116 -6.19 -14.38 -12.20
CA ALA A 116 -5.82 -13.00 -11.92
C ALA A 116 -4.80 -13.01 -10.76
N ALA A 117 -3.62 -13.59 -11.00
CA ALA A 117 -2.42 -13.46 -10.19
C ALA A 117 -1.24 -13.92 -11.06
N GLY A 118 -0.29 -13.02 -11.33
CA GLY A 118 0.78 -13.20 -12.29
C GLY A 118 1.72 -14.36 -11.97
N ILE A 119 1.50 -15.52 -12.61
CA ILE A 119 2.46 -16.61 -12.65
C ILE A 119 2.73 -16.94 -14.12
N SER A 120 3.94 -16.64 -14.59
CA SER A 120 4.46 -17.09 -15.88
C SER A 120 4.81 -18.57 -15.77
N VAL A 121 4.20 -19.43 -16.60
CA VAL A 121 4.57 -20.84 -16.72
C VAL A 121 5.07 -21.09 -18.14
N GLN A 122 6.38 -21.34 -18.26
CA GLN A 122 6.99 -21.94 -19.45
C GLN A 122 6.62 -23.43 -19.54
N PRO A 123 6.38 -23.99 -20.74
CA PRO A 123 6.08 -25.40 -20.90
C PRO A 123 7.36 -26.25 -20.97
N THR A 124 7.47 -27.27 -20.11
CA THR A 124 8.40 -28.39 -20.30
C THR A 124 7.63 -29.71 -20.30
N PRO A 125 7.96 -30.68 -21.19
CA PRO A 125 7.27 -31.95 -21.27
C PRO A 125 8.04 -33.06 -20.54
N ALA A 126 7.45 -33.68 -19.52
CA ALA A 126 7.82 -35.05 -19.12
C ALA A 126 6.67 -35.72 -18.32
N PRO A 127 6.35 -37.00 -18.58
CA PRO A 127 5.23 -37.70 -17.94
C PRO A 127 5.72 -38.58 -16.78
N SER A 128 5.10 -38.46 -15.60
CA SER A 128 4.95 -39.61 -14.68
C SER A 128 3.91 -39.33 -13.59
N SER A 129 2.91 -40.22 -13.55
CA SER A 129 2.08 -40.56 -12.38
C SER A 129 1.34 -39.42 -11.69
N ALA A 130 0.24 -38.98 -12.31
CA ALA A 130 -0.75 -38.07 -11.74
C ALA A 130 -1.46 -38.69 -10.53
N ARG A 131 -0.88 -38.52 -9.34
CA ARG A 131 -1.67 -38.44 -8.11
C ARG A 131 -2.44 -37.13 -8.22
N ILE A 132 -3.77 -37.21 -8.27
CA ILE A 132 -4.65 -36.04 -8.22
C ILE A 132 -4.45 -35.39 -6.84
N SER A 133 -3.47 -34.50 -6.74
CA SER A 133 -3.38 -33.54 -5.65
C SER A 133 -4.52 -32.56 -5.86
N VAL A 134 -5.63 -32.77 -5.17
CA VAL A 134 -6.70 -31.78 -5.06
C VAL A 134 -6.05 -30.52 -4.47
N ASP A 135 -5.83 -29.52 -5.33
CA ASP A 135 -5.20 -28.26 -4.96
C ASP A 135 -6.08 -27.59 -3.91
N ARG A 136 -5.60 -27.49 -2.67
CA ARG A 136 -6.30 -26.86 -1.54
C ARG A 136 -6.44 -25.32 -1.70
N ARG A 137 -6.17 -24.77 -2.88
CA ARG A 137 -6.07 -23.32 -3.13
C ARG A 137 -7.33 -22.66 -3.66
N PHE A 138 -8.38 -23.41 -3.97
CA PHE A 138 -9.61 -22.84 -4.49
C PHE A 138 -10.79 -23.29 -3.62
N ASP A 139 -11.24 -22.40 -2.73
CA ASP A 139 -12.54 -22.54 -2.08
C ASP A 139 -13.54 -21.67 -2.87
N PRO A 140 -14.44 -22.29 -3.66
CA PRO A 140 -15.49 -21.56 -4.39
C PRO A 140 -16.33 -20.67 -3.48
N ARG A 141 -16.54 -21.07 -2.22
CA ARG A 141 -17.30 -20.29 -1.25
C ARG A 141 -16.55 -19.03 -0.82
N HIS A 142 -15.22 -19.10 -0.72
CA HIS A 142 -14.40 -17.93 -0.46
C HIS A 142 -14.43 -16.97 -1.65
N ALA A 143 -14.29 -17.48 -2.88
CA ALA A 143 -14.38 -16.66 -4.09
C ALA A 143 -15.73 -15.95 -4.23
N GLU A 144 -16.84 -16.62 -3.91
CA GLU A 144 -18.19 -16.02 -3.89
C GLU A 144 -18.30 -14.90 -2.84
N LYS A 145 -17.80 -15.13 -1.63
CA LYS A 145 -17.76 -14.09 -0.57
C LYS A 145 -16.97 -12.86 -1.00
N VAL A 146 -15.80 -13.06 -1.59
CA VAL A 146 -14.95 -11.96 -2.09
C VAL A 146 -15.65 -11.20 -3.21
N ALA A 147 -16.31 -11.91 -4.14
CA ALA A 147 -17.07 -11.26 -5.21
C ALA A 147 -18.22 -10.42 -4.66
N GLU A 148 -18.93 -10.92 -3.64
CA GLU A 148 -20.03 -10.18 -3.01
C GLU A 148 -19.55 -8.97 -2.21
N ALA A 149 -18.47 -9.11 -1.43
CA ALA A 149 -17.84 -7.99 -0.74
C ALA A 149 -17.37 -6.91 -1.74
N SER A 150 -16.80 -7.33 -2.87
CA SER A 150 -16.36 -6.41 -3.93
C SER A 150 -17.54 -5.64 -4.55
N LYS A 151 -18.70 -6.27 -4.75
CA LYS A 151 -19.91 -5.58 -5.22
C LYS A 151 -20.39 -4.53 -4.21
N GLN A 152 -20.36 -4.84 -2.91
CA GLN A 152 -20.76 -3.91 -1.86
C GLN A 152 -19.80 -2.71 -1.81
N ALA A 153 -18.49 -2.95 -1.91
CA ALA A 153 -17.49 -1.88 -1.99
C ALA A 153 -17.70 -0.98 -3.22
N LEU A 154 -17.93 -1.56 -4.40
CA LEU A 154 -18.22 -0.79 -5.61
C LEU A 154 -19.52 0.01 -5.49
N HIS A 155 -20.54 -0.56 -4.84
CA HIS A 155 -21.78 0.16 -4.56
C HIS A 155 -21.51 1.40 -3.71
N PHE A 156 -20.77 1.24 -2.60
CA PHE A 156 -20.35 2.35 -1.74
C PHE A 156 -19.57 3.43 -2.51
N ILE A 157 -18.56 3.06 -3.30
CA ILE A 157 -17.76 4.01 -4.10
C ILE A 157 -18.64 4.81 -5.09
N LYS A 158 -19.65 4.16 -5.68
CA LYS A 158 -20.56 4.77 -6.67
C LYS A 158 -21.59 5.73 -6.07
N GLN A 159 -21.81 5.73 -4.76
CA GLN A 159 -22.80 6.60 -4.08
C GLN A 159 -22.41 8.10 -4.02
N LYS A 160 -21.36 8.54 -4.72
CA LYS A 160 -20.89 9.94 -4.78
C LYS A 160 -20.65 10.56 -3.39
N HIS A 161 -20.01 9.80 -2.50
CA HIS A 161 -19.71 10.27 -1.16
C HIS A 161 -18.66 11.40 -1.19
N PRO A 162 -18.86 12.55 -0.50
CA PRO A 162 -17.91 13.67 -0.51
C PRO A 162 -16.54 13.30 0.06
N ALA A 163 -16.49 12.33 0.97
CA ALA A 163 -15.26 11.79 1.55
C ALA A 163 -14.44 10.88 0.61
N LEU A 164 -14.92 10.60 -0.61
CA LEU A 164 -14.23 9.73 -1.58
C LEU A 164 -13.77 10.54 -2.79
N MET A 165 -12.48 10.46 -3.09
CA MET A 165 -11.90 10.88 -4.38
C MET A 165 -11.17 9.69 -4.99
N CYS A 166 -11.18 9.57 -6.31
CA CYS A 166 -10.30 8.61 -6.98
C CYS A 166 -9.00 9.27 -7.38
N VAL A 167 -7.94 8.49 -7.51
CA VAL A 167 -6.62 9.00 -7.87
C VAL A 167 -6.01 8.12 -8.95
N THR A 168 -5.53 8.75 -10.02
CA THR A 168 -4.73 8.07 -11.05
C THR A 168 -3.35 7.75 -10.52
N THR A 169 -2.65 6.79 -11.14
CA THR A 169 -1.25 6.50 -10.82
C THR A 169 -0.34 7.72 -10.94
N LYS A 170 -0.70 8.70 -11.79
CA LYS A 170 0.04 9.96 -11.98
C LYS A 170 -0.34 11.07 -10.99
N GLY A 171 -1.20 10.79 -10.02
CA GLY A 171 -1.57 11.73 -8.95
C GLY A 171 -2.75 12.65 -9.30
N SER A 172 -3.41 12.48 -10.44
CA SER A 172 -4.59 13.28 -10.78
C SER A 172 -5.77 12.85 -9.93
N ILE A 173 -6.35 13.81 -9.20
CA ILE A 173 -7.50 13.58 -8.32
C ILE A 173 -8.79 13.79 -9.11
N LEU A 174 -9.67 12.79 -9.07
CA LEU A 174 -10.91 12.74 -9.83
C LEU A 174 -12.10 12.52 -8.90
N LYS A 175 -13.26 13.06 -9.28
CA LYS A 175 -14.52 12.74 -8.61
C LYS A 175 -14.91 11.29 -8.93
N PRO A 176 -15.58 10.57 -7.99
CA PRO A 176 -16.02 9.19 -8.20
C PRO A 176 -16.77 8.94 -9.53
N THR A 177 -17.51 9.94 -10.03
CA THR A 177 -18.26 9.86 -11.29
C THR A 177 -17.41 9.70 -12.55
N THR A 178 -16.12 10.03 -12.48
CA THR A 178 -15.22 10.05 -13.65
C THR A 178 -14.31 8.82 -13.70
N CYS A 179 -14.28 8.00 -12.64
CA CYS A 179 -13.28 6.95 -12.47
C CYS A 179 -13.58 5.67 -13.24
N THR A 180 -14.85 5.33 -13.45
CA THR A 180 -15.28 4.07 -14.11
C THR A 180 -14.97 3.99 -15.61
N PHE A 181 -14.46 5.08 -16.21
CA PHE A 181 -14.17 5.15 -17.65
C PHE A 181 -12.67 5.14 -17.96
N LEU A 182 -11.82 5.06 -16.94
CA LEU A 182 -10.39 5.14 -17.12
C LEU A 182 -9.80 3.74 -17.24
N GLU A 183 -9.53 3.35 -18.47
CA GLU A 183 -8.74 2.18 -18.78
C GLU A 183 -7.26 2.49 -18.52
N ASP A 184 -6.57 1.55 -17.89
CA ASP A 184 -5.15 1.67 -17.58
C ASP A 184 -4.32 1.35 -18.84
N VAL A 185 -4.23 2.34 -19.74
CA VAL A 185 -3.42 2.27 -20.96
C VAL A 185 -1.97 2.62 -20.60
N GLY A 186 -1.29 1.78 -19.80
CA GLY A 186 0.09 2.04 -19.41
C GLY A 186 0.75 1.00 -18.51
N GLU A 187 1.97 0.60 -18.91
CA GLU A 187 3.00 -0.20 -18.21
C GLU A 187 2.57 -1.50 -17.51
N GLN A 188 3.28 -2.60 -17.82
CA GLN A 188 3.24 -3.86 -17.07
C GLN A 188 3.92 -3.69 -15.69
N LYS A 189 3.30 -2.90 -14.82
CA LYS A 189 3.60 -2.79 -13.39
C LYS A 189 2.61 -3.62 -12.59
N SER A 190 3.06 -4.14 -11.45
CA SER A 190 2.15 -4.80 -10.51
C SER A 190 1.15 -3.79 -9.94
N ASN A 191 -0.01 -4.27 -9.50
CA ASN A 191 -1.03 -3.41 -8.92
C ASN A 191 -0.52 -2.75 -7.63
N ASP A 192 0.28 -3.46 -6.83
CA ASP A 192 0.98 -2.91 -5.67
C ASP A 192 1.86 -1.71 -6.04
N ASP A 193 2.64 -1.82 -7.12
CA ASP A 193 3.51 -0.71 -7.57
C ASP A 193 2.67 0.49 -8.04
N LYS A 194 1.50 0.26 -8.64
CA LYS A 194 0.57 1.32 -9.02
C LYS A 194 -0.06 2.00 -7.81
N ILE A 195 -0.44 1.25 -6.78
CA ILE A 195 -0.95 1.79 -5.50
C ILE A 195 0.14 2.63 -4.82
N LEU A 196 1.37 2.11 -4.75
CA LEU A 196 2.51 2.83 -4.18
C LEU A 196 2.83 4.11 -4.96
N GLU A 197 2.92 4.04 -6.29
CA GLU A 197 3.18 5.22 -7.14
C GLU A 197 2.07 6.28 -6.97
N THR A 198 0.82 5.85 -6.84
CA THR A 198 -0.31 6.75 -6.53
C THR A 198 -0.10 7.49 -5.21
N ALA A 199 0.21 6.76 -4.12
CA ALA A 199 0.41 7.34 -2.80
C ALA A 199 1.62 8.29 -2.75
N LEU A 200 2.72 7.92 -3.41
CA LEU A 200 3.93 8.76 -3.48
C LEU A 200 3.69 10.04 -4.29
N ASN A 201 2.91 9.99 -5.37
CA ASN A 201 2.57 11.18 -6.14
C ASN A 201 1.67 12.15 -5.37
N LEU A 202 0.84 11.66 -4.44
CA LEU A 202 0.08 12.52 -3.51
C LEU A 202 0.97 13.22 -2.49
N ILE A 203 2.04 12.57 -2.03
CA ILE A 203 2.97 13.11 -1.03
C ILE A 203 3.80 14.30 -1.55
N ARG A 204 4.08 14.37 -2.85
CA ARG A 204 5.01 15.36 -3.45
C ARG A 204 4.69 16.82 -3.19
N ASN A 205 3.52 17.13 -2.63
CA ASN A 205 3.10 18.47 -2.22
C ASN A 205 3.50 18.86 -0.79
N SER A 206 4.30 18.03 -0.09
CA SER A 206 4.68 18.24 1.32
C SER A 206 5.72 19.34 1.51
N THR A 207 5.66 20.04 2.64
CA THR A 207 6.65 21.05 3.06
C THR A 207 7.84 20.37 3.75
N GLU A 208 9.05 20.65 3.28
CA GLU A 208 10.30 20.21 3.90
C GLU A 208 10.98 21.41 4.58
N GLU A 209 11.28 21.29 5.88
CA GLU A 209 12.11 22.26 6.59
C GLU A 209 13.48 21.66 6.86
N LYS A 210 14.52 22.28 6.30
CA LYS A 210 15.92 21.89 6.54
C LYS A 210 16.43 22.60 7.79
N GLY A 211 16.35 21.92 8.93
CA GLY A 211 16.89 22.36 10.22
C GLY A 211 18.26 21.76 10.52
N GLY A 212 19.30 22.17 9.78
CA GLY A 212 20.68 21.71 10.03
C GLY A 212 20.90 20.23 9.69
N GLU A 213 21.43 19.45 10.64
CA GLU A 213 21.79 18.03 10.50
C GLU A 213 20.57 17.08 10.45
N VAL A 214 19.40 17.54 10.91
CA VAL A 214 18.16 16.76 10.95
C VAL A 214 17.14 17.32 9.96
N ARG A 215 16.64 16.45 9.07
CA ARG A 215 15.55 16.81 8.15
C ARG A 215 14.20 16.58 8.81
N TYR A 216 13.34 17.60 8.80
CA TYR A 216 11.97 17.50 9.29
C TYR A 216 11.00 17.50 8.11
N ILE A 217 10.18 16.45 8.02
CA ILE A 217 9.19 16.30 6.97
C ILE A 217 7.81 16.11 7.62
N THR A 218 6.83 16.87 7.14
CA THR A 218 5.43 16.62 7.49
C THR A 218 4.78 15.81 6.37
N ARG A 219 4.04 14.74 6.71
CA ARG A 219 3.29 13.93 5.76
C ARG A 219 1.83 13.85 6.17
N ASP A 220 0.92 14.15 5.24
CA ASP A 220 -0.53 14.08 5.47
C ASP A 220 -1.22 12.92 4.75
N VAL A 221 -0.44 12.15 3.98
CA VAL A 221 -0.86 10.91 3.30
C VAL A 221 -0.47 9.71 4.14
N VAL A 222 -1.40 8.77 4.31
CA VAL A 222 -1.15 7.45 4.93
C VAL A 222 -1.68 6.35 4.02
N LEU A 223 -0.83 5.36 3.74
CA LEU A 223 -1.23 4.13 3.05
C LEU A 223 -1.87 3.17 4.05
N LEU A 224 -3.07 2.68 3.72
CA LEU A 224 -3.79 1.68 4.49
C LEU A 224 -3.64 0.33 3.80
N THR A 225 -2.91 -0.60 4.44
CA THR A 225 -2.68 -1.95 3.91
C THR A 225 -2.27 -2.91 5.02
N THR A 226 -2.62 -4.18 4.86
CA THR A 226 -2.11 -5.30 5.66
C THR A 226 -1.02 -6.09 4.92
N ASP A 227 -0.73 -5.76 3.66
CA ASP A 227 0.28 -6.48 2.87
C ASP A 227 1.70 -6.12 3.33
N ARG A 228 2.48 -7.15 3.67
CA ARG A 228 3.85 -6.99 4.19
C ARG A 228 4.79 -6.41 3.15
N ASN A 229 4.70 -6.84 1.89
CA ASN A 229 5.61 -6.43 0.84
C ASN A 229 5.34 -4.97 0.44
N LEU A 230 4.07 -4.61 0.25
CA LEU A 230 3.66 -3.24 -0.02
C LEU A 230 4.03 -2.31 1.14
N ARG A 231 3.84 -2.76 2.40
CA ARG A 231 4.28 -2.02 3.58
C ARG A 231 5.79 -1.77 3.60
N VAL A 232 6.60 -2.78 3.27
CA VAL A 232 8.06 -2.62 3.18
C VAL A 232 8.42 -1.60 2.09
N LYS A 233 7.85 -1.73 0.89
CA LYS A 233 8.10 -0.78 -0.22
C LYS A 233 7.73 0.66 0.15
N ALA A 234 6.60 0.85 0.83
CA ALA A 234 6.14 2.16 1.28
C ALA A 234 7.08 2.77 2.33
N LEU A 235 7.47 2.00 3.34
CA LEU A 235 8.40 2.45 4.38
C LEU A 235 9.79 2.81 3.80
N SER A 236 10.27 2.08 2.78
CA SER A 236 11.51 2.42 2.06
C SER A 236 11.44 3.74 1.28
N ASN A 237 10.24 4.32 1.11
CA ASN A 237 10.01 5.61 0.43
C ASN A 237 9.44 6.67 1.39
N ASP A 238 9.63 6.51 2.71
CA ASP A 238 9.15 7.42 3.76
C ASP A 238 7.61 7.64 3.75
N LEU A 239 6.84 6.75 3.12
CA LEU A 239 5.38 6.81 3.08
C LEU A 239 4.84 6.18 4.38
N PRO A 240 4.09 6.93 5.21
CA PRO A 240 3.46 6.37 6.40
C PRO A 240 2.49 5.24 6.04
N VAL A 241 2.56 4.12 6.75
CA VAL A 241 1.70 2.95 6.54
C VAL A 241 1.00 2.57 7.83
N ARG A 242 -0.25 2.15 7.73
CA ARG A 242 -0.98 1.56 8.85
C ARG A 242 -1.98 0.52 8.39
N GLU A 243 -2.27 -0.44 9.26
CA GLU A 243 -3.41 -1.33 9.05
C GLU A 243 -4.71 -0.60 9.37
N LEU A 244 -5.79 -0.93 8.66
CA LEU A 244 -7.05 -0.20 8.77
C LEU A 244 -7.68 -0.29 10.17
N PRO A 245 -7.80 -1.46 10.83
CA PRO A 245 -8.36 -1.54 12.19
C PRO A 245 -7.54 -0.73 13.20
N ASP A 246 -6.22 -0.72 13.06
CA ASP A 246 -5.32 0.07 13.91
C ASP A 246 -5.52 1.57 13.70
N PHE A 247 -5.76 2.00 12.47
CA PHE A 247 -6.09 3.39 12.16
C PHE A 247 -7.43 3.80 12.80
N ILE A 248 -8.48 2.96 12.70
CA ILE A 248 -9.78 3.21 13.31
C ILE A 248 -9.67 3.40 14.82
N LYS A 249 -8.93 2.50 15.49
CA LYS A 249 -8.69 2.58 16.93
C LYS A 249 -7.96 3.86 17.31
N TRP A 250 -6.91 4.20 16.58
CA TRP A 250 -6.13 5.42 16.83
C TRP A 250 -6.90 6.70 16.56
N ALA A 251 -7.72 6.72 15.51
CA ALA A 251 -8.56 7.86 15.16
C ALA A 251 -9.79 7.98 16.08
N GLY A 252 -10.05 7.01 16.96
CA GLY A 252 -11.21 7.00 17.83
C GLY A 252 -12.54 6.78 17.09
N LEU A 253 -12.51 6.15 15.91
CA LEU A 253 -13.67 5.96 15.05
C LEU A 253 -14.48 4.68 15.36
N GLY A 254 -13.90 3.75 16.12
CA GLY A 254 -14.50 2.43 16.41
C GLY A 254 -15.77 2.44 17.29
N PHE A 255 -16.23 3.62 17.76
CA PHE A 255 -17.42 3.77 18.59
C PHE A 255 -18.67 4.25 17.82
N ILE A 256 -18.57 4.53 16.51
CA ILE A 256 -19.67 5.12 15.74
C ILE A 256 -20.53 4.01 15.11
N GLY A 257 -21.26 3.22 15.93
CA GLY A 257 -22.02 2.09 15.36
C GLY A 257 -22.89 1.20 16.27
N LEU A 258 -23.42 1.70 17.39
CA LEU A 258 -24.62 1.13 18.01
C LEU A 258 -25.59 2.28 18.30
N ASN A 259 -26.51 2.55 17.38
CA ASN A 259 -27.81 3.19 17.57
C ASN A 259 -28.63 3.04 16.29
#